data_AF-A0A073K0S9-F1
#
_entry.id   AF-A0A073K0S9-F1
#
_cell.length_a   1.000
_cell.length_b   1.000
_cell.length_c   1.000
_cell.angle_alpha   90.00
_cell.angle_beta   90.00
_cell.angle_gamma   90.00
#
_symmetry.space_group_name_H-M   'P 1'
#
loop_
_entity.id
_entity.type
_entity.pdbx_description
1 polymer ?
#
loop_
_entity_poly.entity_id
_entity_poly.type
_entity_poly.pdbx_seq_one_letter_code
_entity_poly.pdbx_strand_id
1 'polypeptide(L)'
;MEKKERYVQEYIVNRKTMALLPIVLNDKEIVTRVIEEEDAFFVYCKPIEIIEQSCRLHGSNFFGRKEGTKELTGITHKAPIAISPVDYLYFFPTLSYSRKECAWLSHFHVVNNKELLPGTLFITFINGQAIKLEMSRGSFENQVCRTAQLRAAFEDRKGKRVQLAFMTMNPSEVLELTPLYEKTYAVNVEG
;
A
#
# COMPACT_ATOMS: atom_id res chain seq x y z
N MET A 1 -23.60 -16.64 -21.23
CA MET A 1 -24.31 -15.54 -20.54
C MET A 1 -23.38 -14.34 -20.57
N GLU A 2 -23.70 -13.28 -21.31
CA GLU A 2 -22.87 -12.07 -21.34
C GLU A 2 -22.76 -11.51 -19.92
N LYS A 3 -21.53 -11.37 -19.39
CA LYS A 3 -21.31 -10.65 -18.14
C LYS A 3 -21.71 -9.19 -18.41
N LYS A 4 -22.83 -8.75 -17.85
CA LYS A 4 -23.17 -7.32 -17.83
C LYS A 4 -22.09 -6.58 -17.05
N GLU A 5 -21.50 -5.58 -17.68
CA GLU A 5 -20.58 -4.65 -17.00
C GLU A 5 -21.34 -3.98 -15.84
N ARG A 6 -20.70 -3.93 -14.68
CA ARG A 6 -21.30 -3.48 -13.41
C ARG A 6 -20.38 -2.49 -12.70
N TYR A 7 -20.95 -1.68 -11.82
CA TYR A 7 -20.19 -0.70 -11.05
C TYR A 7 -20.62 -0.67 -9.58
N VAL A 8 -19.73 -0.12 -8.75
CA VAL A 8 -20.00 0.22 -7.34
C VAL A 8 -19.54 1.66 -7.06
N GLN A 9 -20.10 2.27 -6.01
CA GLN A 9 -19.77 3.66 -5.63
C GLN A 9 -18.41 3.75 -4.92
N GLU A 10 -18.14 2.81 -4.02
CA GLU A 10 -16.94 2.79 -3.20
C GLU A 10 -16.30 1.41 -3.26
N TYR A 11 -14.98 1.38 -3.08
CA TYR A 11 -14.23 0.13 -3.04
C TYR A 11 -13.03 0.25 -2.13
N ILE A 12 -12.82 -0.79 -1.32
CA ILE A 12 -11.64 -0.94 -0.49
C ILE A 12 -10.86 -2.15 -0.99
N VAL A 13 -9.56 -1.94 -1.20
CA VAL A 13 -8.62 -2.99 -1.58
C VAL A 13 -8.66 -4.10 -0.55
N ASN A 14 -8.79 -5.32 -1.04
CA ASN A 14 -8.85 -6.54 -0.26
C ASN A 14 -7.93 -7.62 -0.87
N ARG A 15 -7.90 -8.81 -0.27
CA ARG A 15 -6.98 -9.88 -0.69
C ARG A 15 -7.26 -10.41 -2.09
N LYS A 16 -8.46 -10.22 -2.64
CA LYS A 16 -8.82 -10.62 -4.00
C LYS A 16 -8.41 -9.59 -5.05
N THR A 17 -8.08 -8.37 -4.65
CA THR A 17 -7.75 -7.27 -5.57
C THR A 17 -6.40 -7.54 -6.25
N MET A 18 -6.40 -7.74 -7.56
CA MET A 18 -5.19 -7.94 -8.36
C MET A 18 -4.68 -6.63 -8.97
N ALA A 19 -5.59 -5.79 -9.49
CA ALA A 19 -5.24 -4.54 -10.15
C ALA A 19 -6.31 -3.45 -10.02
N LEU A 20 -5.86 -2.20 -10.00
CA LEU A 20 -6.67 -0.99 -10.16
C LEU A 20 -6.20 -0.30 -11.44
N LEU A 21 -7.00 -0.37 -12.50
CA LEU A 21 -6.66 0.16 -13.80
C LEU A 21 -7.41 1.47 -14.05
N PRO A 22 -6.74 2.59 -14.33
CA PRO A 22 -7.41 3.84 -14.65
C PRO A 22 -8.06 3.73 -16.04
N ILE A 23 -9.30 4.21 -16.13
CA ILE A 23 -10.06 4.31 -17.37
C ILE A 23 -10.49 5.76 -17.52
N VAL A 24 -10.12 6.36 -18.65
CA VAL A 24 -10.53 7.72 -19.00
C VAL A 24 -11.86 7.62 -19.73
N LEU A 25 -12.95 8.10 -19.12
CA LEU A 25 -14.28 8.10 -19.75
C LEU A 25 -14.42 9.25 -20.77
N ASN A 26 -13.85 10.40 -20.43
CA ASN A 26 -13.86 11.65 -21.19
C ASN A 26 -12.57 12.41 -20.81
N ASP A 27 -12.24 13.53 -21.46
CA ASP A 27 -11.01 14.30 -21.20
C ASP A 27 -10.84 14.80 -19.73
N LYS A 28 -11.86 14.64 -18.88
CA LYS A 28 -11.90 15.15 -17.51
C LYS A 28 -12.02 14.06 -16.44
N GLU A 29 -12.71 12.95 -16.72
CA GLU A 29 -13.08 11.97 -15.70
C GLU A 29 -12.29 10.67 -15.82
N ILE A 30 -11.81 10.21 -14.67
CA ILE A 30 -11.08 8.95 -14.53
C ILE A 30 -11.85 8.09 -13.55
N VAL A 31 -12.21 6.90 -14.00
CA VAL A 31 -12.76 5.83 -13.17
C VAL A 31 -11.76 4.70 -13.08
N THR A 32 -12.02 3.73 -12.20
CA THR A 32 -11.16 2.58 -12.03
C THR A 32 -11.88 1.32 -12.48
N ARG A 33 -11.24 0.54 -13.36
CA ARG A 33 -11.59 -0.88 -13.52
C ARG A 33 -10.83 -1.67 -12.46
N VAL A 34 -11.57 -2.25 -11.53
CA VAL A 34 -11.05 -3.16 -10.51
C VAL A 34 -11.01 -4.55 -11.11
N ILE A 35 -9.88 -5.22 -10.95
CA ILE A 35 -9.69 -6.61 -11.34
C ILE A 35 -9.44 -7.41 -10.06
N GLU A 36 -10.40 -8.26 -9.70
CA GLU A 36 -10.30 -9.24 -8.61
C GLU A 36 -10.04 -10.65 -9.19
N GLU A 37 -9.62 -11.59 -8.35
CA GLU A 37 -9.35 -12.98 -8.73
C GLU A 37 -10.47 -13.64 -9.56
N GLU A 38 -11.74 -13.37 -9.23
CA GLU A 38 -12.90 -14.01 -9.87
C GLU A 38 -13.84 -13.00 -10.55
N ASP A 39 -13.55 -11.70 -10.45
CA ASP A 39 -14.47 -10.65 -10.87
C ASP A 39 -13.75 -9.41 -11.43
N ALA A 40 -14.50 -8.63 -12.21
CA ALA A 40 -14.05 -7.35 -12.70
C ALA A 40 -15.24 -6.40 -12.82
N PHE A 41 -15.09 -5.18 -12.32
CA PHE A 41 -16.15 -4.18 -12.29
C PHE A 41 -15.56 -2.76 -12.22
N PHE A 42 -16.41 -1.74 -12.38
CA PHE A 42 -16.02 -0.35 -12.34
C PHE A 42 -16.29 0.30 -10.98
N VAL A 43 -15.47 1.29 -10.63
CA VAL A 43 -15.65 2.17 -9.48
C VAL A 43 -15.46 3.60 -9.94
N TYR A 44 -16.40 4.48 -9.60
CA TYR A 44 -16.36 5.90 -9.97
C TYR A 44 -15.41 6.72 -9.06
N CYS A 45 -14.21 6.20 -8.89
CA CYS A 45 -13.10 6.83 -8.15
C CYS A 45 -11.80 6.62 -8.93
N LYS A 46 -10.83 7.50 -8.73
CA LYS A 46 -9.47 7.31 -9.27
C LYS A 46 -8.75 6.19 -8.51
N PRO A 47 -7.79 5.48 -9.15
CA PRO A 47 -7.04 4.44 -8.46
C PRO A 47 -6.35 4.92 -7.18
N ILE A 48 -5.82 6.15 -7.18
CA ILE A 48 -5.19 6.74 -5.99
C ILE A 48 -6.20 6.99 -4.85
N GLU A 49 -7.42 7.41 -5.17
CA GLU A 49 -8.46 7.66 -4.15
C GLU A 49 -8.85 6.35 -3.46
N ILE A 50 -8.96 5.25 -4.22
CA ILE A 50 -9.18 3.90 -3.68
C ILE A 50 -8.02 3.48 -2.76
N ILE A 51 -6.77 3.70 -3.18
CA ILE A 51 -5.59 3.38 -2.35
C ILE A 51 -5.58 4.21 -1.05
N GLU A 52 -5.90 5.50 -1.12
CA GLU A 52 -5.96 6.37 0.06
C GLU A 52 -7.07 5.96 1.03
N GLN A 53 -8.28 5.70 0.53
CA GLN A 53 -9.39 5.19 1.33
C GLN A 53 -9.05 3.85 1.97
N SER A 54 -8.41 2.96 1.21
CA SER A 54 -7.95 1.65 1.70
C SER A 54 -6.90 1.80 2.79
N CYS A 55 -5.95 2.72 2.66
CA CYS A 55 -5.01 3.02 3.74
C CYS A 55 -5.75 3.48 4.99
N ARG A 56 -6.71 4.44 4.85
CA ARG A 56 -7.47 5.01 5.96
C ARG A 56 -8.23 3.93 6.73
N LEU A 57 -8.90 3.00 6.04
CA LEU A 57 -9.60 1.89 6.68
C LEU A 57 -8.64 1.00 7.49
N HIS A 58 -7.40 0.82 7.02
CA HIS A 58 -6.36 0.06 7.72
C HIS A 58 -5.54 0.90 8.71
N GLY A 59 -6.11 2.02 9.19
CA GLY A 59 -5.58 2.80 10.31
C GLY A 59 -4.42 3.73 9.99
N SER A 60 -4.16 4.06 8.72
CA SER A 60 -3.11 5.00 8.33
C SER A 60 -3.53 5.84 7.14
N ASN A 61 -2.94 7.02 6.94
CA ASN A 61 -3.10 7.71 5.65
C ASN A 61 -2.03 7.27 4.64
N PHE A 62 -2.27 7.57 3.35
CA PHE A 62 -1.36 7.24 2.24
C PHE A 62 0.03 7.85 2.40
N PHE A 63 0.12 9.11 2.82
CA PHE A 63 1.41 9.80 2.98
C PHE A 63 2.26 9.20 4.10
N GLY A 64 1.64 8.80 5.22
CA GLY A 64 2.31 8.08 6.30
C GLY A 64 2.83 6.72 5.85
N ARG A 65 2.06 5.97 5.03
CA ARG A 65 2.54 4.73 4.43
C ARG A 65 3.70 4.97 3.46
N LYS A 66 3.64 6.03 2.66
CA LYS A 66 4.70 6.43 1.73
C LYS A 66 6.00 6.82 2.46
N GLU A 67 5.91 7.63 3.52
CA GLU A 67 7.07 7.95 4.35
C GLU A 67 7.59 6.71 5.07
N GLY A 68 6.73 5.83 5.56
CA GLY A 68 7.14 4.53 6.11
C GLY A 68 7.91 3.68 5.09
N THR A 69 7.48 3.64 3.83
CA THR A 69 8.24 2.98 2.75
C THR A 69 9.64 3.59 2.61
N LYS A 70 9.74 4.92 2.58
CA LYS A 70 11.02 5.64 2.49
C LYS A 70 11.93 5.38 3.69
N GLU A 71 11.41 5.38 4.91
CA GLU A 71 12.19 5.07 6.12
C GLU A 71 12.70 3.62 6.13
N LEU A 72 11.89 2.69 5.64
CA LEU A 72 12.22 1.26 5.63
C LEU A 72 13.19 0.87 4.52
N THR A 73 13.13 1.54 3.37
CA THR A 73 13.80 1.08 2.13
C THR A 73 14.61 2.14 1.40
N GLY A 74 14.50 3.41 1.77
CA GLY A 74 15.06 4.54 1.04
C GLY A 74 14.30 4.91 -0.24
N ILE A 75 13.22 4.21 -0.58
CA ILE A 75 12.50 4.42 -1.85
C ILE A 75 11.58 5.64 -1.75
N THR A 76 11.83 6.64 -2.60
CA THR A 76 11.08 7.90 -2.64
C THR A 76 10.18 8.03 -3.87
N HIS A 77 10.68 7.63 -5.04
CA HIS A 77 9.99 7.78 -6.32
C HIS A 77 9.17 6.56 -6.68
N LYS A 78 7.88 6.78 -7.00
CA LYS A 78 6.90 5.72 -7.31
C LYS A 78 6.88 4.63 -6.23
N ALA A 79 6.92 5.06 -4.97
CA ALA A 79 7.07 4.18 -3.83
C ALA A 79 5.92 3.16 -3.76
N PRO A 80 6.20 1.87 -3.51
CA PRO A 80 5.17 0.90 -3.17
C PRO A 80 4.53 1.25 -1.82
N ILE A 81 3.29 0.79 -1.63
CA ILE A 81 2.47 1.06 -0.46
C ILE A 81 2.07 -0.27 0.16
N ALA A 82 2.46 -0.48 1.42
CA ALA A 82 1.92 -1.53 2.25
C ALA A 82 0.63 -1.02 2.90
N ILE A 83 -0.52 -1.27 2.25
CA ILE A 83 -1.84 -0.85 2.75
C ILE A 83 -2.11 -1.54 4.08
N SER A 84 -1.93 -2.86 4.11
CA SER A 84 -1.95 -3.70 5.31
C SER A 84 -0.88 -4.79 5.20
N PRO A 85 0.25 -4.64 5.91
CA PRO A 85 1.26 -5.69 6.07
C PRO A 85 0.72 -6.98 6.72
N VAL A 86 -0.34 -6.87 7.53
CA VAL A 86 -0.98 -8.02 8.20
C VAL A 86 -1.84 -8.80 7.21
N ASP A 87 -2.52 -8.09 6.29
CA ASP A 87 -3.37 -8.70 5.27
C ASP A 87 -2.67 -9.00 3.95
N TYR A 88 -1.36 -8.84 3.91
CA TYR A 88 -0.55 -9.04 2.71
C TYR A 88 -0.97 -8.11 1.54
N LEU A 89 -1.52 -6.92 1.85
CA LEU A 89 -1.95 -5.93 0.86
C LEU A 89 -0.79 -4.98 0.53
N TYR A 90 0.07 -5.41 -0.37
CA TYR A 90 1.20 -4.63 -0.89
C TYR A 90 0.93 -4.26 -2.35
N PHE A 91 0.82 -2.96 -2.62
CA PHE A 91 0.50 -2.44 -3.95
C PHE A 91 1.61 -1.54 -4.44
N PHE A 92 1.88 -1.58 -5.75
CA PHE A 92 2.86 -0.69 -6.38
C PHE A 92 2.28 0.04 -7.58
N PRO A 93 2.67 1.30 -7.78
CA PRO A 93 2.19 2.09 -8.90
C PRO A 93 3.00 1.81 -10.17
N THR A 94 2.35 1.81 -11.33
CA THR A 94 3.05 1.66 -12.63
C THR A 94 3.72 2.98 -13.06
N LEU A 95 3.15 4.11 -12.64
CA LEU A 95 3.63 5.46 -12.94
C LEU A 95 3.79 6.28 -11.64
N SER A 96 4.00 7.59 -11.74
CA SER A 96 3.83 8.46 -10.56
C SER A 96 2.36 8.43 -10.13
N TYR A 97 2.08 8.32 -8.83
CA TYR A 97 0.70 8.32 -8.31
C TYR A 97 -0.08 9.60 -8.65
N SER A 98 0.62 10.70 -8.99
CA SER A 98 0.02 11.95 -9.46
C SER A 98 -0.44 11.90 -10.92
N ARG A 99 -0.04 10.88 -11.69
CA ARG A 99 -0.44 10.73 -13.10
C ARG A 99 -1.80 10.05 -13.22
N LYS A 100 -2.60 10.56 -14.15
CA LYS A 100 -3.94 10.06 -14.47
C LYS A 100 -3.93 8.60 -14.95
N GLU A 101 -2.86 8.20 -15.63
CA GLU A 101 -2.69 6.86 -16.21
C GLU A 101 -2.06 5.87 -15.20
N CYS A 102 -1.84 6.27 -13.95
CA CYS A 102 -1.21 5.43 -12.96
C CYS A 102 -2.14 4.28 -12.54
N ALA A 103 -1.74 3.06 -12.88
CA ALA A 103 -2.34 1.83 -12.39
C ALA A 103 -1.64 1.36 -11.12
N TRP A 104 -2.35 0.58 -10.31
CA TRP A 104 -1.81 -0.06 -9.12
C TRP A 104 -1.99 -1.57 -9.22
N LEU A 105 -0.93 -2.31 -8.88
CA LEU A 105 -0.92 -3.77 -8.97
C LEU A 105 -0.59 -4.36 -7.62
N SER A 106 -1.26 -5.46 -7.30
CA SER A 106 -0.98 -6.23 -6.10
C SER A 106 0.26 -7.08 -6.31
N HIS A 107 1.23 -6.95 -5.39
CA HIS A 107 2.50 -7.67 -5.45
C HIS A 107 2.32 -9.19 -5.41
N PHE A 108 1.35 -9.68 -4.63
CA PHE A 108 1.11 -11.10 -4.43
C PHE A 108 0.42 -11.80 -5.61
N HIS A 109 -0.22 -11.04 -6.50
CA HIS A 109 -0.99 -11.62 -7.59
C HIS A 109 -0.20 -11.70 -8.90
N VAL A 110 0.93 -10.99 -9.01
CA VAL A 110 1.77 -11.02 -10.22
C VAL A 110 2.59 -12.31 -10.26
N VAL A 111 2.42 -13.10 -11.32
CA VAL A 111 3.17 -14.36 -11.53
C VAL A 111 4.26 -14.19 -12.57
N ASN A 112 3.94 -13.59 -13.72
CA ASN A 112 4.88 -13.49 -14.83
C ASN A 112 4.68 -12.18 -15.60
N ASN A 113 5.74 -11.76 -16.29
CA ASN A 113 5.70 -10.65 -17.21
C ASN A 113 6.37 -11.02 -18.55
N LYS A 114 5.72 -10.64 -19.66
CA LYS A 114 6.21 -10.89 -21.01
C LYS A 114 6.13 -9.63 -21.85
N GLU A 115 7.27 -9.20 -22.36
CA GLU A 115 7.34 -8.11 -23.33
C GLU A 115 6.81 -8.60 -24.68
N LEU A 116 5.83 -7.89 -25.24
CA LEU A 116 5.28 -8.19 -26.57
C LEU A 116 6.00 -7.38 -27.64
N LEU A 117 6.20 -6.09 -27.36
CA LEU A 117 6.85 -5.10 -28.20
C LEU A 117 7.61 -4.13 -27.28
N PRO A 118 8.63 -3.41 -27.79
CA PRO A 118 9.33 -2.40 -26.99
C PRO A 118 8.36 -1.42 -26.32
N GLY A 119 8.35 -1.40 -24.99
CA GLY A 119 7.48 -0.51 -24.20
C GLY A 119 6.08 -1.03 -23.91
N THR A 120 5.72 -2.24 -24.36
CA THR A 120 4.44 -2.89 -24.08
C THR A 120 4.64 -4.24 -23.38
N LEU A 121 4.04 -4.38 -22.20
CA LEU A 121 4.22 -5.53 -21.32
C LEU A 121 2.89 -6.22 -21.00
N PHE A 122 2.86 -7.55 -21.08
CA PHE A 122 1.78 -8.37 -20.55
C PHE A 122 2.13 -8.87 -19.16
N ILE A 123 1.23 -8.63 -18.20
CA ILE A 123 1.34 -9.15 -16.84
C ILE A 123 0.33 -10.27 -16.68
N THR A 124 0.81 -11.45 -16.26
CA THR A 124 -0.04 -12.60 -15.94
C THR A 124 -0.20 -12.69 -14.44
N PHE A 125 -1.46 -12.82 -14.00
CA PHE A 125 -1.81 -12.97 -12.60
C PHE A 125 -1.96 -14.44 -12.17
N ILE A 126 -2.08 -14.68 -10.86
CA ILE A 126 -2.20 -16.02 -10.25
C ILE A 126 -3.37 -16.83 -10.77
N ASN A 127 -4.44 -16.19 -11.23
CA ASN A 127 -5.62 -16.85 -11.80
C ASN A 127 -5.49 -17.11 -13.31
N GLY A 128 -4.32 -16.85 -13.90
CA GLY A 128 -4.06 -16.99 -15.33
C GLY A 128 -4.59 -15.86 -16.20
N GLN A 129 -5.32 -14.89 -15.64
CA GLN A 129 -5.71 -13.69 -16.39
C GLN A 129 -4.48 -12.82 -16.68
N ALA A 130 -4.54 -12.06 -17.77
CA ALA A 130 -3.48 -11.15 -18.14
C ALA A 130 -4.00 -9.75 -18.45
N ILE A 131 -3.20 -8.75 -18.13
CA ILE A 131 -3.42 -7.36 -18.51
C ILE A 131 -2.25 -6.85 -19.35
N LYS A 132 -2.54 -5.87 -20.20
CA LYS A 132 -1.55 -5.14 -20.99
C LYS A 132 -1.22 -3.81 -20.30
N LEU A 133 0.06 -3.47 -20.20
CA LEU A 133 0.56 -2.19 -19.68
C LEU A 133 1.55 -1.55 -20.65
N GLU A 134 1.47 -0.23 -20.79
CA GLU A 134 2.44 0.55 -21.56
C GLU A 134 3.61 0.97 -20.66
N MET A 135 4.53 0.04 -20.44
CA MET A 135 5.77 0.25 -19.71
C MET A 135 6.83 -0.78 -20.11
N SER A 136 8.11 -0.44 -19.90
CA SER A 136 9.21 -1.40 -20.14
C SER A 136 9.25 -2.48 -19.06
N ARG A 137 9.74 -3.68 -19.44
CA ARG A 137 10.02 -4.79 -18.53
C ARG A 137 10.85 -4.36 -17.32
N GLY A 138 11.97 -3.67 -17.56
CA GLY A 138 12.86 -3.22 -16.48
C GLY A 138 12.20 -2.25 -15.50
N SER A 139 11.31 -1.36 -15.98
CA SER A 139 10.54 -0.48 -15.08
C SER A 139 9.58 -1.28 -14.20
N PHE A 140 8.96 -2.31 -14.75
CA PHE A 140 8.02 -3.16 -14.04
C PHE A 140 8.73 -4.02 -13.00
N GLU A 141 9.79 -4.73 -13.39
CA GLU A 141 10.59 -5.58 -12.51
C GLU A 141 11.19 -4.78 -11.36
N ASN A 142 11.64 -3.55 -11.61
CA ASN A 142 12.10 -2.65 -10.55
C ASN A 142 10.98 -2.36 -9.52
N GLN A 143 9.74 -2.15 -9.95
CA GLN A 143 8.63 -1.94 -9.01
C GLN A 143 8.27 -3.20 -8.23
N VAL A 144 8.33 -4.38 -8.86
CA VAL A 144 8.15 -5.66 -8.19
C VAL A 144 9.25 -5.87 -7.14
N CYS A 145 10.52 -5.67 -7.49
CA CYS A 145 11.67 -5.81 -6.58
C CYS A 145 11.61 -4.82 -5.41
N ARG A 146 11.27 -3.55 -5.67
CA ARG A 146 11.05 -2.52 -4.64
C ARG A 146 9.96 -2.92 -3.66
N THR A 147 8.89 -3.53 -4.16
CA THR A 147 7.79 -3.98 -3.29
C THR A 147 8.19 -5.20 -2.48
N ALA A 148 8.97 -6.12 -3.06
CA ALA A 148 9.55 -7.25 -2.34
C ALA A 148 10.50 -6.79 -1.23
N GLN A 149 11.33 -5.76 -1.49
CA GLN A 149 12.20 -5.15 -0.48
C GLN A 149 11.39 -4.55 0.67
N LEU A 150 10.31 -3.81 0.36
CA LEU A 150 9.41 -3.27 1.39
C LEU A 150 8.78 -4.38 2.23
N ARG A 151 8.30 -5.45 1.58
CA ARG A 151 7.72 -6.61 2.27
C ARG A 151 8.73 -7.26 3.22
N ALA A 152 9.93 -7.55 2.73
CA ALA A 152 11.00 -8.13 3.54
C ALA A 152 11.34 -7.24 4.76
N ALA A 153 11.43 -5.92 4.56
CA ALA A 153 11.70 -4.98 5.66
C ALA A 153 10.60 -5.01 6.75
N PHE A 154 9.34 -5.22 6.38
CA PHE A 154 8.26 -5.42 7.36
C PHE A 154 8.33 -6.77 8.06
N GLU A 155 8.66 -7.85 7.34
CA GLU A 155 8.82 -9.19 7.90
C GLU A 155 9.98 -9.24 8.92
N ASP A 156 11.12 -8.65 8.58
CA ASP A 156 12.29 -8.56 9.47
C ASP A 156 11.99 -7.81 10.77
N ARG A 157 11.08 -6.83 10.74
CA ARG A 157 10.66 -6.10 11.95
C ARG A 157 9.76 -6.91 12.86
N LYS A 158 8.93 -7.83 12.33
CA LYS A 158 8.05 -8.67 13.16
C LYS A 158 8.84 -9.52 14.17
N GLY A 159 10.08 -9.90 13.83
CA GLY A 159 10.97 -10.68 14.69
C GLY A 159 11.87 -9.86 15.62
N LYS A 160 12.00 -8.54 15.44
CA LYS A 160 12.91 -7.71 16.25
C LYS A 160 12.24 -7.29 17.55
N ARG A 161 12.60 -7.96 18.65
CA ARG A 161 12.38 -7.42 20.00
C ARG A 161 13.29 -6.20 20.16
N VAL A 162 12.70 -5.03 20.38
CA VAL A 162 13.46 -3.84 20.80
C VAL A 162 13.99 -4.13 22.20
N GLN A 163 15.29 -4.35 22.33
CA GLN A 163 15.92 -4.33 23.64
C GLN A 163 15.97 -2.88 24.10
N LEU A 164 15.41 -2.62 25.28
CA LEU A 164 15.47 -1.30 25.88
C LEU A 164 16.91 -1.04 26.32
N ALA A 165 17.53 -0.01 25.76
CA ALA A 165 18.79 0.53 26.26
C ALA A 165 18.46 1.49 27.40
N PHE A 166 18.46 0.99 28.63
CA PHE A 166 18.27 1.83 29.81
C PHE A 166 19.50 2.72 30.01
N MET A 167 19.28 4.03 30.08
CA MET A 167 20.29 4.98 30.51
C MET A 167 20.07 5.29 31.99
N THR A 168 21.14 5.35 32.77
CA THR A 168 21.06 5.74 34.18
C THR A 168 21.00 7.26 34.29
N MET A 169 20.00 7.79 34.99
CA MET A 169 19.91 9.21 35.33
C MET A 169 20.73 9.53 36.58
N ASN A 170 21.21 10.76 36.69
CA ASN A 170 21.87 11.23 37.90
C ASN A 170 20.84 11.36 39.05
N PRO A 171 21.18 10.97 40.29
CA PRO A 171 20.23 11.04 41.42
C PRO A 171 19.63 12.43 41.66
N SER A 172 20.39 13.50 41.40
CA SER A 172 19.91 14.88 41.52
C SER A 172 18.84 15.24 40.48
N GLU A 173 18.96 14.73 39.25
CA GLU A 173 17.98 14.95 38.17
C GLU A 173 16.68 14.18 38.44
N VAL A 174 16.77 13.01 39.08
CA VAL A 174 15.60 12.22 39.48
C VAL A 174 14.74 12.97 40.49
N LEU A 175 15.36 13.69 41.43
CA LEU A 175 14.66 14.49 42.45
C LEU A 175 13.90 15.69 41.86
N GLU A 176 14.26 16.13 40.66
CA GLU A 176 13.59 17.23 39.94
C GLU A 176 12.42 16.73 39.06
N LEU A 177 12.30 15.41 38.85
CA LEU A 177 11.17 14.84 38.13
C LEU A 177 9.91 14.93 38.99
N THR A 178 9.01 15.85 38.62
CA THR A 178 7.65 15.90 39.18
C THR A 178 6.66 15.37 38.13
N PRO A 179 6.09 14.16 38.29
CA PRO A 179 5.15 13.62 37.32
C PRO A 179 3.88 14.47 37.25
N LEU A 180 3.55 14.95 36.05
CA LEU A 180 2.38 15.81 35.84
C LEU A 180 1.04 15.12 36.23
N TYR A 181 1.02 13.78 36.24
CA TYR A 181 -0.16 12.96 36.45
C TYR A 181 -0.34 12.48 37.90
N GLU A 182 0.66 12.64 38.78
CA GLU A 182 0.53 12.23 40.18
C GLU A 182 -0.58 12.98 40.91
N LYS A 183 -0.87 14.23 40.50
CA LYS A 183 -1.99 15.02 41.03
C LYS A 183 -3.38 14.57 40.55
N THR A 184 -3.45 13.68 39.56
CA THR A 184 -4.71 13.32 38.87
C THR A 184 -5.13 11.86 39.08
N TYR A 185 -4.20 10.95 39.38
CA TYR A 185 -4.49 9.50 39.43
C TYR A 185 -4.07 8.80 40.73
N ALA A 186 -3.29 9.44 41.60
CA ALA A 186 -3.03 8.91 42.95
C ALA A 186 -4.13 9.39 43.90
N VAL A 187 -5.26 8.68 43.92
CA VAL A 187 -6.26 8.85 44.99
C VAL A 187 -5.92 7.82 46.06
N ASN A 188 -5.52 8.28 47.25
CA ASN A 188 -5.48 7.40 48.42
C ASN A 188 -6.91 6.94 48.70
N VAL A 189 -7.22 5.69 48.35
CA VAL A 189 -8.45 5.06 48.81
C VAL A 189 -8.18 4.56 50.22
N GLU A 190 -8.32 5.46 51.20
CA GLU A 190 -8.45 5.05 52.61
C GLU A 190 -9.82 4.39 52.79
N GLY A 191 -9.83 3.15 53.28
CA GLY A 191 -11.03 2.41 53.70
C GLY A 191 -11.23 2.49 55.20
#